data_AF-A0A958FID3-F1
#
_entry.id   AF-A0A958FID3-F1
#
_cell.length_a   1.000
_cell.length_b   1.000
_cell.length_c   1.000
_cell.angle_alpha   90.00
_cell.angle_beta   90.00
_cell.angle_gamma   90.00
#
_symmetry.space_group_name_H-M   'P 1'
#
loop_
_entity.id
_entity.type
_entity.pdbx_description
1 polymer ?
#
loop_
_entity_poly.entity_id
_entity_poly.type
_entity_poly.pdbx_seq_one_letter_code
_entity_poly.pdbx_strand_id
1 'polypeptide(L)'
;NASTWRQVRDVTFQWCIISEGLQNSIHPEGAHSMGLLIGRNLSKQISVHHTLFAHNYARNPVAQGATEVEVINNVVYNWGNRGTEIGEEQGIANSRANVIGNVYKPGVNTVNNQKGIFSKPGTGSLIYVKDNLGPGRPLNSGDDWLAVWGNTASRVNSPALTPSGISITPVEEAFDMVLDFAGALAPQRDAVDARVVGEVRSGSGQIIDSQNDVGGWPLLAAGIPLPDSDRDGMPDDWELLRGLNPNDPADGPGDLDGDGYTNVEEYLNSLIPWPPSFSSPPAVPGNLRVSGE
;
A
#
# COMPACT_ATOMS: atom_id res chain seq x y z
N ASN A 1 -5.57 7.59 -4.01
CA ASN A 1 -4.60 8.44 -3.28
C ASN A 1 -4.72 8.18 -1.79
N ALA A 2 -3.61 8.06 -1.07
CA ALA A 2 -3.58 7.97 0.39
C ALA A 2 -2.57 8.99 0.96
N SER A 3 -2.72 9.37 2.23
CA SER A 3 -1.76 10.29 2.86
C SER A 3 -1.72 10.24 4.37
N THR A 4 -0.53 10.43 4.96
CA THR A 4 -0.36 10.71 6.39
C THR A 4 -0.03 12.18 6.58
N TRP A 5 -1.03 13.03 6.81
CA TRP A 5 -0.78 14.46 7.04
C TRP A 5 -0.39 14.77 8.49
N ARG A 6 0.58 15.67 8.68
CA ARG A 6 1.05 16.13 10.00
C ARG A 6 1.76 15.01 10.79
N GLN A 7 1.69 15.07 12.12
CA GLN A 7 2.46 14.26 13.08
C GLN A 7 1.92 12.83 13.28
N VAL A 8 1.43 12.19 12.21
CA VAL A 8 0.93 10.80 12.26
C VAL A 8 2.07 9.85 12.61
N ARG A 9 1.80 8.89 13.48
CA ARG A 9 2.79 7.90 13.91
C ARG A 9 2.21 6.51 13.98
N ASP A 10 3.08 5.52 13.90
CA ASP A 10 2.75 4.11 14.17
C ASP A 10 1.73 3.56 13.16
N VAL A 11 2.02 3.75 11.88
CA VAL A 11 1.13 3.35 10.78
C VAL A 11 1.87 2.44 9.80
N THR A 12 1.21 1.35 9.43
CA THR A 12 1.67 0.43 8.38
C THR A 12 0.69 0.44 7.22
N PHE A 13 1.21 0.67 6.01
CA PHE A 13 0.53 0.39 4.75
C PHE A 13 1.07 -0.93 4.21
N GLN A 14 0.22 -1.96 4.14
CA GLN A 14 0.65 -3.28 3.69
C GLN A 14 -0.35 -3.93 2.76
N TRP A 15 0.15 -4.68 1.77
CA TRP A 15 -0.69 -5.48 0.86
C TRP A 15 -1.81 -4.68 0.18
N CYS A 16 -1.56 -3.40 -0.11
CA CYS A 16 -2.53 -2.53 -0.78
C CYS A 16 -2.28 -2.49 -2.29
N ILE A 17 -3.32 -2.17 -3.07
CA ILE A 17 -3.17 -1.64 -4.44
C ILE A 17 -3.46 -0.14 -4.38
N ILE A 18 -2.49 0.66 -4.81
CA ILE A 18 -2.59 2.12 -4.91
C ILE A 18 -2.32 2.49 -6.36
N SER A 19 -3.37 2.58 -7.16
CA SER A 19 -3.25 2.78 -8.61
C SER A 19 -4.22 3.82 -9.17
N GLU A 20 -3.97 4.19 -10.42
CA GLU A 20 -4.88 4.95 -11.27
C GLU A 20 -5.33 6.29 -10.67
N GLY A 21 -4.41 7.00 -10.01
CA GLY A 21 -4.61 8.42 -9.75
C GLY A 21 -4.91 9.15 -11.07
N LEU A 22 -5.98 9.93 -11.13
CA LEU A 22 -6.36 10.62 -12.37
C LEU A 22 -5.41 11.79 -12.63
N GLN A 23 -4.83 11.85 -13.82
CA GLN A 23 -3.82 12.85 -14.16
C GLN A 23 -4.45 14.20 -14.49
N ASN A 24 -5.10 14.36 -15.64
CA ASN A 24 -5.71 15.61 -16.09
C ASN A 24 -7.22 15.64 -15.83
N SER A 25 -7.58 15.48 -14.55
CA SER A 25 -8.98 15.53 -14.11
C SER A 25 -9.34 16.91 -13.55
N ILE A 26 -10.11 16.96 -12.48
CA ILE A 26 -10.67 18.19 -11.87
C ILE A 26 -9.76 18.84 -10.82
N HIS A 27 -8.50 18.42 -10.69
CA HIS A 27 -7.64 18.90 -9.62
C HIS A 27 -7.23 20.36 -9.86
N PRO A 28 -7.38 21.27 -8.87
CA PRO A 28 -7.18 22.72 -9.06
C PRO A 28 -5.72 23.10 -9.39
N GLU A 29 -4.75 22.25 -9.04
CA GLU A 29 -3.33 22.44 -9.36
C GLU A 29 -2.93 21.88 -10.74
N GLY A 30 -3.90 21.42 -11.55
CA GLY A 30 -3.65 20.77 -12.83
C GLY A 30 -3.33 19.29 -12.67
N ALA A 31 -2.39 18.78 -13.46
CA ALA A 31 -2.11 17.35 -13.56
C ALA A 31 -1.68 16.73 -12.20
N HIS A 32 -2.44 15.78 -11.64
CA HIS A 32 -2.30 15.36 -10.22
C HIS A 32 -2.54 13.87 -9.92
N SER A 33 -2.03 12.97 -10.76
CA SER A 33 -2.03 11.52 -10.46
C SER A 33 -0.99 11.16 -9.39
N MET A 34 -1.43 10.83 -8.17
CA MET A 34 -0.56 10.73 -6.99
C MET A 34 -0.87 9.51 -6.13
N GLY A 35 0.13 8.66 -5.83
CA GLY A 35 -0.07 7.46 -5.01
C GLY A 35 -0.29 7.74 -3.51
N LEU A 36 0.79 7.64 -2.73
CA LEU A 36 0.82 7.79 -1.26
C LEU A 36 1.76 8.93 -0.85
N LEU A 37 1.24 9.88 -0.09
CA LEU A 37 2.00 10.97 0.52
C LEU A 37 2.22 10.72 2.02
N ILE A 38 3.49 10.60 2.44
CA ILE A 38 3.88 10.51 3.84
C ILE A 38 4.45 11.88 4.26
N GLY A 39 3.74 12.59 5.14
CA GLY A 39 4.00 13.99 5.51
C GLY A 39 2.82 14.91 5.17
N ARG A 40 2.95 16.24 5.22
CA ARG A 40 4.10 17.06 5.56
C ARG A 40 4.12 17.29 7.08
N ASN A 41 5.29 17.26 7.70
CA ASN A 41 5.57 17.63 9.11
C ASN A 41 5.47 16.48 10.15
N LEU A 42 6.60 15.78 10.33
CA LEU A 42 6.89 14.88 11.46
C LEU A 42 6.08 13.57 11.52
N SER A 43 5.71 13.00 10.36
CA SER A 43 5.19 11.62 10.34
C SER A 43 6.32 10.62 10.59
N LYS A 44 6.21 9.78 11.61
CA LYS A 44 7.30 8.89 12.05
C LYS A 44 6.81 7.48 12.31
N GLN A 45 7.72 6.50 12.26
CA GLN A 45 7.36 5.09 12.46
C GLN A 45 6.28 4.66 11.45
N ILE A 46 6.53 5.01 10.19
CA ILE A 46 5.67 4.65 9.07
C ILE A 46 6.33 3.51 8.31
N SER A 47 5.61 2.43 8.05
CA SER A 47 6.08 1.38 7.13
C SER A 47 5.14 1.24 5.95
N VAL A 48 5.73 1.03 4.77
CA VAL A 48 5.03 0.72 3.53
C VAL A 48 5.65 -0.54 2.97
N HIS A 49 4.93 -1.65 2.96
CA HIS A 49 5.47 -2.89 2.42
C HIS A 49 4.48 -3.72 1.61
N HIS A 50 5.03 -4.52 0.70
CA HIS A 50 4.25 -5.46 -0.11
C HIS A 50 3.05 -4.81 -0.82
N THR A 51 3.16 -3.52 -1.14
CA THR A 51 2.11 -2.71 -1.76
C THR A 51 2.41 -2.53 -3.24
N LEU A 52 1.38 -2.64 -4.07
CA LEU A 52 1.44 -2.35 -5.50
C LEU A 52 1.11 -0.87 -5.73
N PHE A 53 2.04 -0.14 -6.33
CA PHE A 53 1.81 1.18 -6.91
C PHE A 53 1.83 1.08 -8.43
N ALA A 54 0.75 1.43 -9.10
CA ALA A 54 0.66 1.30 -10.57
C ALA A 54 -0.03 2.51 -11.21
N HIS A 55 0.47 2.96 -12.37
CA HIS A 55 -0.20 3.99 -13.17
C HIS A 55 -0.43 5.32 -12.44
N ASN A 56 0.47 5.67 -11.52
CA ASN A 56 0.46 6.97 -10.84
C ASN A 56 1.57 7.87 -11.38
N TYR A 57 1.31 9.16 -11.60
CA TYR A 57 2.34 10.07 -12.11
C TYR A 57 3.50 10.29 -11.12
N ALA A 58 3.20 10.39 -9.82
CA ALA A 58 4.22 10.55 -8.78
C ALA A 58 3.75 9.98 -7.41
N ARG A 59 4.58 10.16 -6.37
CA ARG A 59 4.29 9.76 -4.98
C ARG A 59 4.07 8.25 -4.80
N ASN A 60 5.05 7.42 -5.16
CA ASN A 60 4.95 5.96 -5.08
C ASN A 60 5.99 5.29 -4.14
N PRO A 61 5.90 5.47 -2.81
CA PRO A 61 5.31 6.61 -2.10
C PRO A 61 6.23 7.85 -2.18
N VAL A 62 5.75 9.01 -1.72
CA VAL A 62 6.64 10.13 -1.31
C VAL A 62 6.73 10.19 0.20
N ALA A 63 7.92 10.45 0.75
CA ALA A 63 8.15 10.74 2.15
C ALA A 63 8.95 12.03 2.31
N GLN A 64 8.34 13.02 2.95
CA GLN A 64 8.91 14.37 3.01
C GLN A 64 8.44 15.22 4.19
N GLY A 65 9.29 16.15 4.62
CA GLY A 65 9.00 17.06 5.72
C GLY A 65 9.17 16.39 7.09
N ALA A 66 10.40 15.99 7.39
CA ALA A 66 10.86 15.40 8.65
C ALA A 66 10.28 14.01 8.96
N THR A 67 10.21 13.15 7.95
CA THR A 67 9.61 11.82 8.10
C THR A 67 10.61 10.74 8.47
N GLU A 68 10.12 9.67 9.10
CA GLU A 68 10.88 8.42 9.35
C GLU A 68 10.07 7.25 8.78
N VAL A 69 10.57 6.63 7.71
CA VAL A 69 9.81 5.65 6.92
C VAL A 69 10.62 4.43 6.51
N GLU A 70 9.99 3.26 6.52
CA GLU A 70 10.47 2.06 5.82
C GLU A 70 9.62 1.80 4.57
N VAL A 71 10.28 1.59 3.43
CA VAL A 71 9.66 1.27 2.14
C VAL A 71 10.25 -0.06 1.68
N ILE A 72 9.54 -1.17 1.92
CA ILE A 72 10.08 -2.53 1.83
C ILE A 72 9.26 -3.41 0.87
N ASN A 73 9.89 -4.07 -0.09
CA ASN A 73 9.24 -5.05 -0.99
C ASN A 73 7.96 -4.57 -1.67
N ASN A 74 7.89 -3.32 -2.08
CA ASN A 74 6.79 -2.79 -2.89
C ASN A 74 7.08 -3.00 -4.38
N VAL A 75 6.02 -3.07 -5.19
CA VAL A 75 6.12 -3.00 -6.65
C VAL A 75 5.65 -1.62 -7.10
N VAL A 76 6.48 -0.92 -7.85
CA VAL A 76 6.18 0.39 -8.42
C VAL A 76 6.26 0.27 -9.94
N TYR A 77 5.13 0.42 -10.61
CA TYR A 77 4.99 0.21 -12.06
C TYR A 77 4.46 1.43 -12.79
N ASN A 78 5.04 1.70 -13.96
CA ASN A 78 4.57 2.72 -14.91
C ASN A 78 4.32 4.08 -14.27
N TRP A 79 5.22 4.49 -13.36
CA TRP A 79 5.15 5.82 -12.79
C TRP A 79 5.40 6.86 -13.88
N GLY A 80 4.88 8.08 -13.70
CA GLY A 80 5.12 9.18 -14.63
C GLY A 80 6.49 9.83 -14.43
N ASN A 81 6.52 10.86 -13.60
CA ASN A 81 7.73 11.62 -13.30
C ASN A 81 8.56 10.98 -12.18
N ARG A 82 7.95 10.34 -11.18
CA ARG A 82 8.71 9.83 -10.03
C ARG A 82 8.09 8.56 -9.44
N GLY A 83 8.95 7.57 -9.19
CA GLY A 83 8.58 6.38 -8.43
C GLY A 83 8.50 6.70 -6.94
N THR A 84 9.41 6.13 -6.16
CA THR A 84 9.55 6.50 -4.74
C THR A 84 10.30 7.81 -4.61
N GLU A 85 9.82 8.71 -3.75
CA GLU A 85 10.45 10.00 -3.51
C GLU A 85 10.80 10.16 -2.03
N ILE A 86 12.04 10.50 -1.72
CA ILE A 86 12.46 10.79 -0.33
C ILE A 86 13.14 12.15 -0.29
N GLY A 87 12.79 12.99 0.67
CA GLY A 87 13.66 14.10 1.07
C GLY A 87 12.95 15.26 1.76
N GLU A 88 13.42 16.48 1.48
CA GLU A 88 12.93 17.72 2.08
C GLU A 88 11.67 18.25 1.37
N GLU A 89 10.92 19.09 2.08
CA GLU A 89 9.85 19.89 1.53
C GLU A 89 9.84 21.32 2.06
N GLN A 90 9.91 22.32 1.17
CA GLN A 90 9.66 23.73 1.48
C GLN A 90 10.43 24.28 2.71
N GLY A 91 11.70 23.87 2.94
CA GLY A 91 12.48 24.33 4.10
C GLY A 91 12.23 23.56 5.39
N ILE A 92 11.37 22.53 5.37
CA ILE A 92 11.04 21.67 6.51
C ILE A 92 12.06 20.54 6.60
N ALA A 93 12.47 20.21 7.83
CA ALA A 93 13.57 19.30 8.17
C ALA A 93 13.62 17.97 7.38
N ASN A 94 14.81 17.40 7.38
CA ASN A 94 15.20 16.23 6.60
C ASN A 94 14.52 14.92 7.02
N SER A 95 14.32 14.02 6.05
CA SER A 95 13.67 12.72 6.24
C SER A 95 14.70 11.58 6.38
N ARG A 96 14.35 10.51 7.10
CA ARG A 96 15.15 9.28 7.22
C ARG A 96 14.37 8.12 6.62
N ALA A 97 15.00 7.35 5.73
CA ALA A 97 14.32 6.26 5.05
C ALA A 97 15.19 5.00 4.88
N ASN A 98 14.59 3.85 5.12
CA ASN A 98 15.08 2.54 4.68
C ASN A 98 14.27 2.14 3.44
N VAL A 99 14.90 2.05 2.27
CA VAL A 99 14.24 1.64 1.02
C VAL A 99 14.86 0.33 0.57
N ILE A 100 14.16 -0.79 0.77
CA ILE A 100 14.75 -2.13 0.68
C ILE A 100 13.91 -3.08 -0.19
N GLY A 101 14.54 -3.78 -1.12
CA GLY A 101 13.91 -4.90 -1.84
C GLY A 101 12.71 -4.53 -2.72
N ASN A 102 12.54 -3.26 -3.09
CA ASN A 102 11.43 -2.81 -3.94
C ASN A 102 11.74 -3.10 -5.42
N VAL A 103 10.68 -3.32 -6.21
CA VAL A 103 10.75 -3.55 -7.66
C VAL A 103 10.19 -2.34 -8.39
N TYR A 104 11.03 -1.67 -9.18
CA TYR A 104 10.67 -0.54 -10.03
C TYR A 104 10.65 -1.00 -11.49
N LYS A 105 9.46 -1.23 -12.04
CA LYS A 105 9.27 -1.60 -13.45
C LYS A 105 8.79 -0.39 -14.26
N PRO A 106 9.59 0.13 -15.22
CA PRO A 106 9.14 1.25 -16.05
C PRO A 106 8.01 0.80 -16.98
N GLY A 107 7.15 1.75 -17.36
CA GLY A 107 6.11 1.55 -18.38
C GLY A 107 6.10 2.70 -19.38
N VAL A 108 5.07 2.75 -20.24
CA VAL A 108 4.97 3.74 -21.33
C VAL A 108 4.96 5.20 -20.83
N ASN A 109 4.48 5.45 -19.61
CA ASN A 109 4.43 6.80 -19.03
C ASN A 109 5.71 7.17 -18.26
N THR A 110 6.63 6.24 -18.04
CA THR A 110 7.86 6.49 -17.29
C THR A 110 8.81 7.42 -18.04
N VAL A 111 8.91 8.65 -17.54
CA VAL A 111 9.71 9.71 -18.13
C VAL A 111 11.20 9.33 -18.08
N ASN A 112 11.86 9.40 -19.23
CA ASN A 112 13.31 9.21 -19.39
C ASN A 112 13.88 7.92 -18.77
N ASN A 113 13.06 6.88 -18.60
CA ASN A 113 13.47 5.61 -17.99
C ASN A 113 14.23 5.78 -16.65
N GLN A 114 13.76 6.71 -15.80
CA GLN A 114 14.41 7.06 -14.54
C GLN A 114 14.56 5.87 -13.58
N LYS A 115 15.48 5.98 -12.61
CA LYS A 115 15.98 4.85 -11.81
C LYS A 115 15.01 4.32 -10.72
N GLY A 116 13.81 4.89 -10.59
CA GLY A 116 12.78 4.47 -9.63
C GLY A 116 12.79 5.24 -8.31
N ILE A 117 13.96 5.41 -7.67
CA ILE A 117 14.08 6.13 -6.38
C ILE A 117 14.62 7.55 -6.61
N PHE A 118 13.78 8.56 -6.41
CA PHE A 118 14.16 9.96 -6.47
C PHE A 118 14.51 10.50 -5.08
N SER A 119 15.75 10.95 -4.93
CA SER A 119 16.19 11.74 -3.79
C SER A 119 15.97 13.23 -4.09
N LYS A 120 15.07 13.86 -3.32
CA LYS A 120 14.87 15.32 -3.39
C LYS A 120 16.13 16.07 -2.90
N PRO A 121 16.44 17.23 -3.50
CA PRO A 121 17.50 18.11 -3.00
C PRO A 121 17.25 18.55 -1.55
N GLY A 122 18.30 18.51 -0.73
CA GLY A 122 18.28 18.89 0.69
C GLY A 122 19.45 18.24 1.43
N THR A 123 20.16 18.96 2.29
CA THR A 123 21.50 18.56 2.75
C THR A 123 21.53 17.53 3.89
N GLY A 124 20.40 17.05 4.42
CA GLY A 124 20.44 16.17 5.59
C GLY A 124 19.47 15.00 5.62
N SER A 125 18.75 14.70 4.53
CA SER A 125 17.96 13.47 4.48
C SER A 125 18.91 12.29 4.47
N LEU A 126 18.60 11.24 5.23
CA LEU A 126 19.41 10.03 5.33
C LEU A 126 18.67 8.89 4.67
N ILE A 127 19.25 8.32 3.63
CA ILE A 127 18.62 7.23 2.88
C ILE A 127 19.54 6.01 2.92
N TYR A 128 19.03 4.94 3.49
CA TYR A 128 19.58 3.61 3.35
C TYR A 128 18.84 2.90 2.21
N VAL A 129 19.58 2.40 1.22
CA VAL A 129 19.01 1.61 0.12
C VAL A 129 19.70 0.27 0.06
N LYS A 130 18.91 -0.79 -0.18
CA LYS A 130 19.45 -2.15 -0.33
C LYS A 130 18.56 -3.00 -1.24
N ASP A 131 19.17 -3.74 -2.17
CA ASP A 131 18.50 -4.78 -2.97
C ASP A 131 17.26 -4.32 -3.77
N ASN A 132 17.16 -3.02 -4.08
CA ASN A 132 16.10 -2.54 -4.97
C ASN A 132 16.42 -2.91 -6.42
N LEU A 133 15.41 -3.36 -7.16
CA LEU A 133 15.49 -3.71 -8.57
C LEU A 133 14.86 -2.60 -9.40
N GLY A 134 15.53 -2.13 -10.46
CA GLY A 134 14.95 -1.16 -11.38
C GLY A 134 15.86 -0.79 -12.54
N PRO A 135 15.47 0.19 -13.39
CA PRO A 135 16.25 0.58 -14.57
C PRO A 135 17.69 0.98 -14.26
N GLY A 136 17.91 1.59 -13.08
CA GLY A 136 19.24 1.97 -12.63
C GLY A 136 20.06 0.83 -12.03
N ARG A 137 19.41 -0.20 -11.49
CA ARG A 137 20.03 -1.34 -10.81
C ARG A 137 19.29 -2.64 -11.18
N PRO A 138 19.67 -3.29 -12.29
CA PRO A 138 19.17 -4.63 -12.63
C PRO A 138 19.50 -5.68 -11.56
N LEU A 139 18.94 -6.88 -11.69
CA LEU A 139 19.20 -7.97 -10.75
C LEU A 139 20.69 -8.33 -10.73
N ASN A 140 21.23 -8.64 -9.55
CA ASN A 140 22.65 -8.98 -9.35
C ASN A 140 23.63 -7.90 -9.87
N SER A 141 23.19 -6.63 -9.92
CA SER A 141 24.05 -5.51 -10.32
C SER A 141 24.63 -4.79 -9.11
N GLY A 142 25.79 -4.16 -9.30
CA GLY A 142 26.73 -3.71 -8.27
C GLY A 142 26.15 -2.88 -7.12
N ASP A 143 26.42 -1.58 -7.12
CA ASP A 143 26.11 -0.73 -5.98
C ASP A 143 24.58 -0.50 -5.83
N ASP A 144 24.03 -0.70 -4.64
CA ASP A 144 22.63 -0.43 -4.30
C ASP A 144 22.20 1.01 -4.64
N TRP A 145 23.14 1.96 -4.53
CA TRP A 145 22.87 3.36 -4.84
C TRP A 145 22.61 3.62 -6.34
N LEU A 146 22.88 2.65 -7.22
CA LEU A 146 22.56 2.76 -8.64
C LEU A 146 21.06 2.90 -8.92
N ALA A 147 20.19 2.49 -7.98
CA ALA A 147 18.74 2.69 -8.04
C ALA A 147 18.29 4.14 -7.72
N VAL A 148 19.19 4.98 -7.20
CA VAL A 148 18.88 6.35 -6.76
C VAL A 148 19.27 7.37 -7.83
N TRP A 149 18.45 8.42 -7.98
CA TRP A 149 18.73 9.59 -8.81
C TRP A 149 18.20 10.89 -8.18
N GLY A 150 18.60 12.05 -8.70
CA GLY A 150 18.28 13.36 -8.12
C GLY A 150 19.46 14.00 -7.38
N ASN A 151 19.22 15.06 -6.60
CA ASN A 151 20.29 15.87 -5.99
C ASN A 151 20.53 15.49 -4.52
N THR A 152 20.93 14.22 -4.37
CA THR A 152 21.70 13.56 -3.30
C THR A 152 21.53 14.02 -1.84
N ALA A 153 20.46 13.53 -1.21
CA ALA A 153 20.46 13.22 0.21
C ALA A 153 21.70 12.38 0.61
N SER A 154 22.04 12.37 1.89
CA SER A 154 23.19 11.61 2.38
C SER A 154 22.87 10.11 2.37
N ARG A 155 23.54 9.38 1.48
CA ARG A 155 23.61 7.92 1.55
C ARG A 155 24.18 7.51 2.90
N VAL A 156 23.53 6.56 3.56
CA VAL A 156 24.09 5.87 4.73
C VAL A 156 24.33 4.39 4.41
N ASN A 157 25.32 3.78 5.04
CA ASN A 157 25.72 2.39 4.79
C ASN A 157 25.10 1.38 5.78
N SER A 158 24.26 1.87 6.69
CA SER A 158 23.47 1.09 7.64
C SER A 158 22.05 1.66 7.67
N PRO A 159 21.04 0.89 8.17
CA PRO A 159 19.68 1.38 8.30
C PRO A 159 19.61 2.80 8.88
N ALA A 160 18.91 3.68 8.17
CA ALA A 160 18.74 5.07 8.55
C ALA A 160 17.80 5.22 9.74
N LEU A 161 17.00 4.20 10.08
CA LEU A 161 16.13 4.10 11.24
C LEU A 161 16.15 2.68 11.80
N THR A 162 15.67 2.50 13.03
CA THR A 162 15.51 1.17 13.65
C THR A 162 14.56 0.33 12.79
N PRO A 163 14.99 -0.84 12.29
CA PRO A 163 14.11 -1.72 11.53
C PRO A 163 12.90 -2.16 12.35
N SER A 164 11.71 -2.11 11.76
CA SER A 164 10.45 -2.54 12.38
C SER A 164 10.35 -4.06 12.59
N GLY A 165 11.23 -4.85 11.96
CA GLY A 165 11.17 -6.31 11.98
C GLY A 165 10.34 -6.91 10.83
N ILE A 166 9.86 -6.09 9.88
CA ILE A 166 9.23 -6.57 8.65
C ILE A 166 10.19 -7.54 7.95
N SER A 167 9.67 -8.72 7.60
CA SER A 167 10.42 -9.73 6.85
C SER A 167 10.67 -9.22 5.43
N ILE A 168 11.93 -9.25 5.01
CA ILE A 168 12.35 -8.84 3.68
C ILE A 168 12.31 -10.07 2.77
N THR A 169 11.41 -10.05 1.81
CA THR A 169 11.33 -11.04 0.72
C THR A 169 12.45 -10.76 -0.30
N PRO A 170 13.15 -11.79 -0.84
CA PRO A 170 14.07 -11.61 -1.95
C PRO A 170 13.42 -10.88 -3.13
N VAL A 171 14.14 -9.96 -3.77
CA VAL A 171 13.55 -9.08 -4.79
C VAL A 171 13.07 -9.84 -6.04
N GLU A 172 13.64 -11.01 -6.28
CA GLU A 172 13.25 -11.97 -7.31
C GLU A 172 11.84 -12.54 -7.10
N GLU A 173 11.42 -12.67 -5.84
CA GLU A 173 10.11 -13.22 -5.45
C GLU A 173 9.11 -12.11 -5.14
N ALA A 174 9.59 -10.95 -4.68
CA ALA A 174 8.76 -9.82 -4.25
C ALA A 174 7.80 -9.34 -5.36
N PHE A 175 8.21 -9.40 -6.64
CA PHE A 175 7.34 -8.99 -7.74
C PHE A 175 6.07 -9.86 -7.83
N ASP A 176 6.24 -11.18 -7.90
CA ASP A 176 5.10 -12.09 -8.02
C ASP A 176 4.27 -12.11 -6.74
N MET A 177 4.93 -12.13 -5.57
CA MET A 177 4.27 -12.12 -4.28
C MET A 177 3.33 -10.90 -4.12
N VAL A 178 3.79 -9.70 -4.46
CA VAL A 178 2.94 -8.50 -4.36
C VAL A 178 1.77 -8.57 -5.35
N LEU A 179 2.00 -9.02 -6.58
CA LEU A 179 0.94 -9.07 -7.59
C LEU A 179 -0.12 -10.16 -7.30
N ASP A 180 0.28 -11.23 -6.63
CA ASP A 180 -0.63 -12.30 -6.23
C ASP A 180 -1.46 -11.91 -5.01
N PHE A 181 -0.89 -11.15 -4.05
CA PHE A 181 -1.51 -10.96 -2.74
C PHE A 181 -1.92 -9.53 -2.36
N ALA A 182 -1.54 -8.49 -3.13
CA ALA A 182 -1.96 -7.13 -2.81
C ALA A 182 -3.43 -6.88 -3.19
N GLY A 183 -4.16 -6.09 -2.39
CA GLY A 183 -5.53 -5.65 -2.63
C GLY A 183 -6.58 -6.57 -1.99
N ALA A 184 -7.86 -6.33 -2.33
CA ALA A 184 -8.95 -7.16 -1.86
C ALA A 184 -9.06 -8.41 -2.75
N LEU A 185 -8.79 -9.59 -2.18
CA LEU A 185 -8.73 -10.84 -2.93
C LEU A 185 -9.95 -11.75 -2.73
N ALA A 186 -10.73 -11.51 -1.68
CA ALA A 186 -11.83 -12.38 -1.28
C ALA A 186 -13.17 -11.87 -1.80
N PRO A 187 -14.06 -12.75 -2.32
CA PRO A 187 -13.80 -14.15 -2.67
C PRO A 187 -12.94 -14.32 -3.93
N GLN A 188 -12.81 -13.26 -4.73
CA GLN A 188 -11.91 -13.16 -5.87
C GLN A 188 -11.58 -11.69 -6.10
N ARG A 189 -10.43 -11.41 -6.73
CA ARG A 189 -10.06 -10.08 -7.18
C ARG A 189 -11.11 -9.52 -8.15
N ASP A 190 -11.50 -8.26 -7.98
CA ASP A 190 -12.45 -7.62 -8.90
C ASP A 190 -11.83 -7.34 -10.29
N ALA A 191 -12.67 -6.93 -11.24
CA ALA A 191 -12.25 -6.69 -12.63
C ALA A 191 -11.25 -5.53 -12.78
N VAL A 192 -11.29 -4.54 -11.89
CA VAL A 192 -10.38 -3.38 -11.91
C VAL A 192 -9.01 -3.80 -11.43
N ASP A 193 -8.93 -4.40 -10.24
CA ASP A 193 -7.68 -4.90 -9.67
C ASP A 193 -7.05 -5.97 -10.56
N ALA A 194 -7.85 -6.89 -11.12
CA ALA A 194 -7.37 -7.93 -12.02
C ALA A 194 -6.76 -7.35 -13.30
N ARG A 195 -7.37 -6.30 -13.86
CA ARG A 195 -6.82 -5.56 -15.00
C ARG A 195 -5.50 -4.90 -14.63
N VAL A 196 -5.43 -4.16 -13.52
CA VAL A 196 -4.21 -3.47 -13.07
C VAL A 196 -3.06 -4.46 -12.86
N VAL A 197 -3.29 -5.57 -12.16
CA VAL A 197 -2.28 -6.62 -11.98
C VAL A 197 -1.86 -7.22 -13.34
N GLY A 198 -2.82 -7.48 -14.22
CA GLY A 198 -2.55 -7.98 -15.58
C GLY A 198 -1.66 -7.04 -16.39
N GLU A 199 -1.93 -5.73 -16.35
CA GLU A 199 -1.15 -4.68 -17.00
C GLU A 199 0.27 -4.58 -16.44
N VAL A 200 0.41 -4.71 -15.11
CA VAL A 200 1.74 -4.73 -14.47
C VAL A 200 2.53 -5.95 -14.90
N ARG A 201 1.91 -7.14 -15.00
CA ARG A 201 2.58 -8.37 -15.47
C ARG A 201 3.01 -8.23 -16.93
N SER A 202 2.10 -7.83 -17.83
CA SER A 202 2.36 -7.72 -19.26
C SER A 202 3.25 -6.53 -19.64
N GLY A 203 3.38 -5.52 -18.78
CA GLY A 203 4.05 -4.26 -19.14
C GLY A 203 3.20 -3.37 -20.05
N SER A 204 1.87 -3.45 -19.93
CA SER A 204 0.90 -2.60 -20.64
C SER A 204 0.25 -1.57 -19.71
N GLY A 205 -0.86 -0.97 -20.13
CA GLY A 205 -1.59 0.03 -19.36
C GLY A 205 -0.98 1.43 -19.44
N GLN A 206 -1.69 2.41 -18.90
CA GLN A 206 -1.30 3.82 -18.97
C GLN A 206 -1.87 4.61 -17.80
N ILE A 207 -1.27 5.77 -17.50
CA ILE A 207 -1.89 6.78 -16.63
C ILE A 207 -3.14 7.31 -17.32
N ILE A 208 -4.24 7.41 -16.57
CA ILE A 208 -5.56 7.78 -17.08
C ILE A 208 -5.99 9.19 -16.61
N ASP A 209 -6.93 9.79 -17.33
CA ASP A 209 -7.52 11.10 -17.00
C ASP A 209 -8.95 10.96 -16.47
N SER A 210 -9.63 9.85 -16.77
CA SER A 210 -10.93 9.47 -16.26
C SER A 210 -11.04 7.96 -16.10
N GLN A 211 -11.88 7.51 -15.15
CA GLN A 211 -12.29 6.11 -15.05
C GLN A 211 -12.86 5.55 -16.37
N ASN A 212 -13.43 6.40 -17.23
CA ASN A 212 -13.97 5.98 -18.52
C ASN A 212 -12.88 5.50 -19.50
N ASP A 213 -11.63 5.92 -19.32
CA ASP A 213 -10.49 5.50 -20.16
C ASP A 213 -10.20 3.99 -20.02
N VAL A 214 -10.69 3.38 -18.94
CA VAL A 214 -10.51 1.97 -18.58
C VAL A 214 -11.82 1.22 -18.38
N GLY A 215 -12.93 1.77 -18.90
CA GLY A 215 -14.23 1.11 -18.92
C GLY A 215 -15.20 1.52 -17.80
N GLY A 216 -14.79 2.41 -16.89
CA GLY A 216 -15.63 2.96 -15.84
C GLY A 216 -15.73 2.10 -14.59
N TRP A 217 -16.63 2.50 -13.68
CA TRP A 217 -16.88 1.76 -12.45
C TRP A 217 -17.55 0.41 -12.77
N PRO A 218 -17.10 -0.70 -12.15
CA PRO A 218 -17.74 -1.98 -12.37
C PRO A 218 -19.19 -1.93 -11.90
N LEU A 219 -20.10 -2.45 -12.71
CA LEU A 219 -21.47 -2.68 -12.28
C LEU A 219 -21.50 -3.91 -11.37
N LEU A 220 -21.61 -3.70 -10.07
CA LEU A 220 -21.79 -4.78 -9.11
C LEU A 220 -23.24 -5.27 -9.14
N ALA A 221 -23.44 -6.51 -9.55
CA ALA A 221 -24.77 -7.12 -9.50
C ALA A 221 -25.19 -7.29 -8.03
N ALA A 222 -26.40 -6.84 -7.71
CA ALA A 222 -26.97 -7.09 -6.39
C ALA A 222 -27.14 -8.60 -6.18
N GLY A 223 -26.60 -9.12 -5.09
CA GLY A 223 -26.90 -10.47 -4.62
C GLY A 223 -28.28 -10.55 -3.96
N ILE A 224 -28.69 -11.75 -3.60
CA ILE A 224 -29.80 -11.96 -2.66
C ILE A 224 -29.16 -11.87 -1.27
N PRO A 225 -29.45 -10.83 -0.47
CA PRO A 225 -28.95 -10.77 0.90
C PRO A 225 -29.52 -11.95 1.70
N LEU A 226 -28.70 -12.50 2.59
CA LEU A 226 -29.19 -13.47 3.56
C LEU A 226 -30.18 -12.76 4.51
N PRO A 227 -31.20 -13.46 5.05
CA PRO A 227 -32.07 -12.90 6.09
C PRO A 227 -31.23 -12.45 7.29
N ASP A 228 -31.52 -11.22 7.74
CA ASP A 228 -30.92 -10.54 8.89
C ASP A 228 -32.07 -9.73 9.52
N SER A 229 -32.67 -10.31 10.56
CA SER A 229 -33.96 -9.91 11.11
C SER A 229 -33.87 -8.66 11.98
N ASP A 230 -32.75 -8.43 12.67
CA ASP A 230 -32.51 -7.24 13.49
C ASP A 230 -31.55 -6.20 12.87
N ARG A 231 -30.90 -6.55 11.75
CA ARG A 231 -30.04 -5.69 10.94
C ARG A 231 -28.73 -5.32 11.61
N ASP A 232 -28.16 -6.23 12.38
CA ASP A 232 -26.87 -6.05 13.02
C ASP A 232 -25.66 -6.41 12.14
N GLY A 233 -25.92 -6.94 10.93
CA GLY A 233 -24.92 -7.30 9.94
C GLY A 233 -24.56 -8.77 9.92
N MET A 234 -25.21 -9.61 10.75
CA MET A 234 -25.06 -11.05 10.76
C MET A 234 -26.35 -11.73 10.24
N PRO A 235 -26.26 -12.84 9.48
CA PRO A 235 -27.43 -13.57 9.05
C PRO A 235 -28.07 -14.39 10.18
N ASP A 236 -29.40 -14.46 10.20
CA ASP A 236 -30.18 -15.23 11.21
C ASP A 236 -29.67 -16.67 11.38
N ASP A 237 -29.37 -17.35 10.25
CA ASP A 237 -28.88 -18.73 10.26
C ASP A 237 -27.48 -18.85 10.87
N TRP A 238 -26.62 -17.84 10.70
CA TRP A 238 -25.27 -17.80 11.27
C TRP A 238 -25.33 -17.57 12.78
N GLU A 239 -26.18 -16.64 13.22
CA GLU A 239 -26.42 -16.35 14.63
C GLU A 239 -26.95 -17.56 15.39
N LEU A 240 -27.98 -18.23 14.85
CA LEU A 240 -28.55 -19.45 15.45
C LEU A 240 -27.50 -20.56 15.60
N LEU A 241 -26.58 -20.70 14.64
CA LEU A 241 -25.51 -21.69 14.70
C LEU A 241 -24.49 -21.37 15.81
N ARG A 242 -24.33 -20.11 16.18
CA ARG A 242 -23.43 -19.63 17.24
C ARG A 242 -24.13 -19.42 18.59
N GLY A 243 -25.45 -19.64 18.66
CA GLY A 243 -26.23 -19.47 19.88
C GLY A 243 -26.58 -18.02 20.21
N LEU A 244 -26.52 -17.14 19.21
CA LEU A 244 -27.00 -15.75 19.27
C LEU A 244 -28.49 -15.69 18.95
N ASN A 245 -29.11 -14.54 19.19
CA ASN A 245 -30.54 -14.29 18.98
C ASN A 245 -30.75 -13.39 17.75
N PRO A 246 -31.32 -13.90 16.64
CA PRO A 246 -31.57 -13.12 15.41
C PRO A 246 -32.52 -11.92 15.51
N ASN A 247 -32.98 -11.58 16.71
CA ASN A 247 -33.86 -10.45 16.96
C ASN A 247 -33.27 -9.48 17.99
N ASP A 248 -32.01 -9.65 18.38
CA ASP A 248 -31.30 -8.82 19.33
C ASP A 248 -30.07 -8.13 18.69
N PRO A 249 -30.22 -6.87 18.21
CA PRO A 249 -29.15 -6.19 17.50
C PRO A 249 -27.95 -5.83 18.41
N ALA A 250 -28.02 -6.15 19.71
CA ALA A 250 -26.89 -6.04 20.63
C ALA A 250 -25.88 -7.20 20.47
N ASP A 251 -26.26 -8.29 19.79
CA ASP A 251 -25.38 -9.43 19.55
C ASP A 251 -24.25 -9.08 18.56
N GLY A 252 -24.53 -8.33 17.48
CA GLY A 252 -23.54 -7.84 16.52
C GLY A 252 -22.28 -7.21 17.13
N PRO A 253 -22.39 -6.16 17.97
CA PRO A 253 -21.25 -5.56 18.66
C PRO A 253 -20.78 -6.34 19.90
N GLY A 254 -21.45 -7.44 20.27
CA GLY A 254 -21.02 -8.33 21.35
C GLY A 254 -19.77 -9.13 20.98
N ASP A 255 -19.13 -9.74 21.98
CA ASP A 255 -17.94 -10.57 21.84
C ASP A 255 -18.22 -11.88 22.58
N LEU A 256 -18.74 -12.88 21.84
CA LEU A 256 -19.27 -14.10 22.44
C LEU A 256 -18.18 -15.00 23.05
N ASP A 257 -16.97 -15.00 22.49
CA ASP A 257 -15.86 -15.85 22.93
C ASP A 257 -14.76 -15.13 23.73
N GLY A 258 -14.84 -13.80 23.81
CA GLY A 258 -14.01 -12.96 24.68
C GLY A 258 -12.59 -12.75 24.15
N ASP A 259 -12.37 -12.92 22.84
CA ASP A 259 -11.05 -12.79 22.23
C ASP A 259 -10.72 -11.37 21.77
N GLY A 260 -11.71 -10.46 21.83
CA GLY A 260 -11.61 -9.05 21.49
C GLY A 260 -12.16 -8.70 20.10
N TYR A 261 -12.70 -9.66 19.35
CA TYR A 261 -13.45 -9.41 18.12
C TYR A 261 -14.95 -9.42 18.37
N THR A 262 -15.65 -8.53 17.69
CA THR A 262 -17.12 -8.53 17.71
C THR A 262 -17.68 -9.69 16.89
N ASN A 263 -18.89 -10.14 17.22
CA ASN A 263 -19.55 -11.22 16.48
C ASN A 263 -19.71 -10.87 14.99
N VAL A 264 -19.94 -9.60 14.66
CA VAL A 264 -20.00 -9.15 13.26
C VAL A 264 -18.64 -9.22 12.56
N GLU A 265 -17.52 -8.95 13.24
CA GLU A 265 -16.18 -9.14 12.69
C GLU A 265 -15.86 -10.61 12.44
N GLU A 266 -16.28 -11.49 13.36
CA GLU A 266 -16.19 -12.94 13.20
C GLU A 266 -16.99 -13.44 12.00
N TYR A 267 -18.23 -12.96 11.83
CA TYR A 267 -19.03 -13.28 10.66
C TYR A 267 -18.33 -12.84 9.37
N LEU A 268 -17.88 -11.58 9.29
CA LEU A 268 -17.19 -11.05 8.11
C LEU A 268 -15.91 -11.84 7.77
N ASN A 269 -15.13 -12.22 8.78
CA ASN A 269 -13.94 -13.07 8.59
C ASN A 269 -14.32 -14.48 8.09
N SER A 270 -15.45 -15.03 8.54
CA SER A 270 -15.90 -16.35 8.11
C SER A 270 -16.33 -16.42 6.62
N LEU A 271 -16.60 -15.27 6.00
CA LEU A 271 -16.96 -15.18 4.57
C LEU A 271 -15.76 -15.41 3.63
N ILE A 272 -14.53 -15.37 4.15
CA ILE A 272 -13.32 -15.50 3.35
C ILE A 272 -12.83 -16.95 3.40
N PRO A 273 -12.72 -17.65 2.24
CA PRO A 273 -12.04 -18.94 2.21
C PRO A 273 -10.55 -18.71 2.49
N TRP A 274 -10.06 -19.13 3.65
CA TRP A 274 -8.65 -19.06 4.00
C TRP A 274 -7.80 -19.77 2.91
N PRO A 275 -6.83 -19.09 2.27
CA PRO A 275 -5.93 -19.79 1.35
C PRO A 275 -5.11 -20.81 2.13
N PRO A 276 -4.96 -22.06 1.65
CA PRO A 276 -4.21 -23.10 2.35
C PRO A 276 -2.73 -22.79 2.61
N SER A 277 -2.17 -21.73 2.00
CA SER A 277 -0.75 -21.36 2.09
C SER A 277 -0.40 -20.33 3.18
N PHE A 278 -1.39 -19.71 3.82
CA PHE A 278 -1.14 -18.90 5.01
C PHE A 278 -1.50 -19.75 6.23
N SER A 279 -0.47 -20.26 6.92
CA SER A 279 -0.67 -21.12 8.10
C SER A 279 -1.20 -20.35 9.32
N SER A 280 -1.37 -19.04 9.20
CA SER A 280 -2.05 -18.16 10.16
C SER A 280 -2.05 -16.74 9.59
N PRO A 281 -3.00 -15.87 9.98
CA PRO A 281 -2.86 -14.46 9.72
C PRO A 281 -1.56 -13.97 10.38
N PRO A 282 -0.89 -12.94 9.83
CA PRO A 282 0.19 -12.30 10.55
C PRO A 282 -0.35 -11.96 11.94
N ALA A 283 0.34 -12.45 12.99
CA ALA A 283 -0.07 -12.19 14.36
C ALA A 283 -0.32 -10.70 14.53
N VAL A 284 -1.51 -10.35 15.00
CA VAL A 284 -1.85 -8.97 15.32
C VAL A 284 -0.82 -8.48 16.33
N PRO A 285 -0.08 -7.38 16.06
CA PRO A 285 0.70 -6.74 17.09
C PRO A 285 -0.24 -6.45 18.26
N GLY A 286 0.06 -6.97 19.46
CA GLY A 286 -0.82 -6.96 20.65
C GLY A 286 -1.21 -5.59 21.21
N ASN A 287 -1.16 -4.56 20.38
CA ASN A 287 -1.30 -3.14 20.67
C ASN A 287 -2.23 -2.40 19.69
N LEU A 288 -2.91 -3.09 18.76
CA LEU A 288 -4.10 -2.55 18.07
C LEU A 288 -5.30 -2.56 19.04
N ARG A 289 -5.21 -1.75 20.09
CA ARG A 289 -6.40 -1.34 20.85
C ARG A 289 -6.96 -0.11 20.17
N VAL A 290 -8.13 -0.24 19.55
CA VAL A 290 -8.99 0.92 19.32
C VAL A 290 -9.48 1.33 20.71
N SER A 291 -8.77 2.23 21.38
CA SER A 291 -9.29 2.87 22.57
C SER A 291 -10.36 3.86 22.13
N GLY A 292 -11.63 3.43 22.21
CA GLY A 292 -12.76 4.33 22.14
C GLY A 292 -12.79 5.21 23.39
N GLU A 293 -12.62 6.51 23.18
CA GLU A 293 -13.34 7.59 23.89
C GLU A 293 -13.68 8.69 22.89
#